data_AF-A0AAV4YI32-F1
#
_entry.id   AF-A0AAV4YI32-F1
#
_cell.length_a   1.000
_cell.length_b   1.000
_cell.length_c   1.000
_cell.angle_alpha   90.00
_cell.angle_beta   90.00
_cell.angle_gamma   90.00
#
_symmetry.space_group_name_H-M   'P 1'
#
loop_
_entity.id
_entity.type
_entity.pdbx_description
1 polymer ?
#
loop_
_entity_poly.entity_id
_entity_poly.type
_entity_poly.pdbx_seq_one_letter_code
_entity_poly.pdbx_strand_id
1 'polypeptide(L)'
;MEYTLGQWPHLVGYCVRGDLHISNILAENAIRPFAVGRKAWLFADSAQGAKASATCYSLLETAKANDLEPSAYINYVLAQIGEADSLEKLEALLPWNVPLEPIAKKVAQYNEGK
;
A
#
# COMPACT_ATOMS: atom_id res chain seq x y z
N MET A 1 11.94 -19.55 23.85
CA MET A 1 12.87 -18.43 23.63
C MET A 1 13.69 -18.56 22.35
N GLU A 2 13.75 -19.75 21.74
CA GLU A 2 14.53 -19.97 20.51
C GLU A 2 14.08 -19.11 19.33
N TYR A 3 12.76 -18.97 19.11
CA TYR A 3 12.21 -18.15 18.04
C TYR A 3 12.63 -16.68 18.14
N THR A 4 12.47 -16.07 19.32
CA THR A 4 12.83 -14.67 19.55
C THR A 4 14.33 -14.42 19.39
N LEU A 5 15.16 -15.35 19.86
CA LEU A 5 16.62 -15.27 19.72
C LEU A 5 17.05 -15.41 18.25
N GLY A 6 16.40 -16.29 17.48
CA GLY A 6 16.65 -16.44 16.04
C GLY A 6 16.22 -15.23 15.21
N GLN A 7 15.23 -14.45 15.67
CA GLN A 7 14.79 -13.21 15.01
C GLN A 7 15.48 -11.95 15.53
N TRP A 8 16.35 -12.06 16.54
CA TRP A 8 17.04 -10.93 17.15
C TRP A 8 17.74 -10.00 16.14
N PRO A 9 18.44 -10.50 15.10
CA PRO A 9 19.07 -9.64 14.10
C PRO A 9 18.08 -8.71 13.37
N HIS A 10 16.85 -9.17 13.13
CA HIS A 10 15.80 -8.37 12.50
C HIS A 10 15.19 -7.37 13.48
N LEU A 11 14.98 -7.78 14.73
CA LEU A 11 14.37 -6.95 15.77
C LEU A 11 15.22 -5.73 16.12
N VAL A 12 16.54 -5.83 16.07
CA VAL A 12 17.45 -4.71 16.37
C VAL A 12 17.91 -3.93 15.14
N GLY A 13 17.39 -4.26 13.95
CA GLY A 13 17.81 -3.61 12.70
C GLY A 13 17.60 -2.10 12.69
N TYR A 14 16.57 -1.60 13.40
CA TYR A 14 16.31 -0.16 13.54
C TYR A 14 17.40 0.58 14.32
N CYS A 15 18.17 -0.11 15.18
CA CYS A 15 19.30 0.50 15.90
C CYS A 15 20.46 0.86 14.97
N VAL A 16 20.55 0.20 13.81
CA VAL A 16 21.58 0.43 12.79
C VAL A 16 21.09 1.40 11.71
N ARG A 17 19.77 1.44 11.49
CA ARG A 17 19.12 2.15 10.38
C ARG A 17 17.99 3.05 10.90
N GLY A 18 18.27 4.35 11.00
CA GLY A 18 17.33 5.35 11.53
C GLY A 18 16.11 5.65 10.64
N ASP A 19 16.11 5.16 9.40
CA ASP A 19 14.95 5.18 8.49
C ASP A 19 13.89 4.13 8.86
N LEU A 20 14.26 3.11 9.65
CA LEU A 20 13.36 2.05 10.08
C LEU A 20 12.62 2.43 11.35
N HIS A 21 11.33 2.10 11.39
CA HIS A 21 10.51 2.25 12.58
C HIS A 21 10.71 1.05 13.51
N ILE A 22 10.76 1.29 14.82
CA ILE A 22 10.83 0.23 15.85
C ILE A 22 9.59 -0.69 15.83
N SER A 23 8.45 -0.16 15.40
CA SER A 23 7.18 -0.89 15.33
C SER A 23 6.72 -1.06 13.89
N ASN A 24 6.03 -2.18 13.64
CA ASN A 24 5.44 -2.50 12.34
C ASN A 24 4.00 -1.96 12.19
N ILE A 25 3.54 -1.09 13.09
CA ILE A 25 2.12 -0.69 13.19
C ILE A 25 1.59 -0.09 11.87
N LEU A 26 2.44 0.62 11.13
CA LEU A 26 2.09 1.17 9.81
C LEU A 26 1.79 0.06 8.80
N ALA A 27 2.65 -0.96 8.73
CA ALA A 27 2.46 -2.11 7.85
C ALA A 27 1.23 -2.94 8.26
N GLU A 28 1.03 -3.15 9.56
CA GLU A 28 -0.14 -3.86 10.07
C GLU A 28 -1.45 -3.12 9.76
N ASN A 29 -1.47 -1.80 9.93
CA ASN A 29 -2.62 -0.97 9.59
C ASN A 29 -2.90 -1.00 8.08
N ALA A 30 -1.87 -0.97 7.23
CA ALA A 30 -2.01 -1.03 5.77
C ALA A 30 -2.57 -2.38 5.29
N ILE A 31 -2.16 -3.50 5.88
CA ILE A 31 -2.65 -4.84 5.48
C ILE A 31 -3.97 -5.22 6.13
N ARG A 32 -4.38 -4.55 7.23
CA ARG A 32 -5.60 -4.89 8.00
C ARG A 32 -6.87 -4.95 7.13
N PRO A 33 -7.16 -4.00 6.22
CA PRO A 33 -8.36 -4.07 5.38
C PRO A 33 -8.42 -5.34 4.53
N PHE A 34 -7.28 -5.75 3.97
CA PHE A 34 -7.16 -7.01 3.21
C PHE A 34 -7.39 -8.23 4.12
N ALA A 35 -6.75 -8.25 5.28
CA ALA A 35 -6.86 -9.37 6.23
C ALA A 35 -8.27 -9.54 6.82
N VAL A 36 -9.00 -8.44 7.01
CA VAL A 36 -10.41 -8.46 7.43
C VAL A 36 -11.31 -8.86 6.27
N GLY A 37 -11.10 -8.27 5.08
CA GLY A 37 -11.87 -8.56 3.87
C GLY A 37 -11.82 -10.02 3.45
N ARG A 38 -10.66 -10.69 3.60
CA ARG A 38 -10.50 -12.12 3.27
C ARG A 38 -11.51 -13.03 3.99
N LYS A 39 -11.95 -12.66 5.21
CA LYS A 39 -12.94 -13.44 5.96
C LYS A 39 -14.33 -13.39 5.32
N ALA A 40 -14.62 -12.36 4.51
CA ALA A 40 -15.89 -12.18 3.81
C ALA A 40 -15.87 -12.72 2.37
N TRP A 41 -14.71 -13.11 1.84
CA TRP A 41 -14.58 -13.64 0.48
C TRP A 41 -14.82 -15.16 0.44
N LEU A 42 -16.06 -15.57 0.73
CA LEU A 42 -16.45 -16.98 0.93
C LEU A 42 -16.18 -17.91 -0.27
N PHE A 43 -15.95 -17.36 -1.46
CA PHE A 43 -15.71 -18.11 -2.70
C PHE A 43 -14.36 -17.79 -3.35
N ALA A 44 -13.49 -17.02 -2.69
CA ALA A 44 -12.15 -16.71 -3.20
C ALA A 44 -11.15 -17.78 -2.73
N ASP A 45 -10.98 -18.84 -3.51
CA ASP A 45 -10.19 -20.03 -3.12
C ASP A 45 -9.09 -20.41 -4.12
N SER A 46 -8.60 -19.45 -4.92
CA SER A 46 -7.51 -19.71 -5.87
C SER A 46 -6.25 -18.93 -5.51
N ALA A 47 -5.10 -19.57 -5.62
CA ALA A 47 -3.80 -18.92 -5.45
C ALA A 47 -3.61 -17.76 -6.46
N GLN A 48 -4.15 -17.93 -7.67
CA GLN A 48 -4.14 -16.88 -8.70
C GLN A 48 -5.00 -15.68 -8.28
N GLY A 49 -6.19 -15.91 -7.72
CA GLY A 49 -7.06 -14.85 -7.20
C GLY A 49 -6.44 -14.13 -6.00
N ALA A 50 -5.77 -14.86 -5.11
CA ALA A 50 -5.02 -14.29 -4.00
C ALA A 50 -3.88 -13.38 -4.49
N LYS A 51 -3.11 -13.83 -5.49
CA LYS A 51 -2.04 -13.04 -6.11
C LYS A 51 -2.59 -11.78 -6.79
N ALA A 52 -3.67 -11.91 -7.58
CA ALA A 52 -4.30 -10.76 -8.23
C ALA A 52 -4.81 -9.73 -7.20
N SER A 53 -5.46 -10.20 -6.14
CA SER A 53 -5.95 -9.34 -5.06
C SER A 53 -4.80 -8.61 -4.36
N ALA A 54 -3.71 -9.32 -4.03
CA ALA A 54 -2.52 -8.72 -3.44
C ALA A 54 -1.91 -7.63 -4.34
N THR A 55 -1.83 -7.87 -5.65
CA THR A 55 -1.38 -6.86 -6.61
C THR A 55 -2.28 -5.62 -6.61
N CYS A 56 -3.61 -5.80 -6.67
CA CYS A 56 -4.55 -4.68 -6.66
C CYS A 56 -4.45 -3.84 -5.39
N TYR A 57 -4.42 -4.49 -4.22
CA TYR A 57 -4.24 -3.78 -2.95
C TYR A 57 -2.89 -3.07 -2.86
N SER A 58 -1.82 -3.67 -3.38
CA SER A 58 -0.51 -3.03 -3.43
C SER A 58 -0.53 -1.75 -4.26
N LEU A 59 -1.20 -1.75 -5.42
CA LEU A 59 -1.38 -0.55 -6.25
C LEU A 59 -2.18 0.54 -5.53
N LEU A 60 -3.28 0.16 -4.86
CA LEU A 60 -4.12 1.10 -4.11
C LEU A 60 -3.36 1.73 -2.93
N GLU A 61 -2.64 0.93 -2.14
CA GLU A 61 -1.85 1.44 -1.02
C GLU A 61 -0.68 2.31 -1.51
N THR A 62 -0.08 1.97 -2.66
CA THR A 62 0.95 2.82 -3.28
C THR A 62 0.37 4.15 -3.77
N ALA A 63 -0.84 4.16 -4.33
CA ALA A 63 -1.53 5.39 -4.70
C ALA A 63 -1.81 6.28 -3.48
N LYS A 64 -2.29 5.70 -2.37
CA LYS A 64 -2.46 6.43 -1.10
C LYS A 64 -1.14 6.99 -0.57
N ALA A 65 -0.05 6.22 -0.68
CA ALA A 65 1.27 6.66 -0.25
C ALA A 65 1.81 7.84 -1.09
N ASN A 66 1.32 8.01 -2.32
CA ASN A 66 1.60 9.15 -3.20
C ASN A 66 0.51 10.24 -3.11
N ASP A 67 -0.31 10.21 -2.05
CA ASP A 67 -1.38 11.18 -1.80
C ASP A 67 -2.45 11.25 -2.91
N LEU A 68 -2.62 10.19 -3.69
CA LEU A 68 -3.65 10.10 -4.73
C LEU A 68 -4.95 9.48 -4.21
N GLU A 69 -6.07 9.91 -4.80
CA GLU A 69 -7.36 9.25 -4.58
C GLU A 69 -7.35 7.87 -5.27
N PRO A 70 -7.49 6.76 -4.52
CA PRO A 70 -7.27 5.43 -5.09
C PRO A 70 -8.25 5.07 -6.22
N SER A 71 -9.51 5.51 -6.15
CA SER A 71 -10.48 5.24 -7.21
C SER A 71 -10.12 6.00 -8.49
N ALA A 72 -9.73 7.27 -8.39
CA ALA A 72 -9.31 8.10 -9.51
C ALA A 72 -8.07 7.53 -10.18
N TYR A 73 -7.09 7.09 -9.38
CA TYR A 73 -5.88 6.43 -9.87
C TYR A 73 -6.20 5.15 -10.65
N ILE A 74 -7.00 4.24 -10.09
CA ILE A 74 -7.36 2.99 -10.78
C ILE A 74 -8.16 3.26 -12.05
N ASN A 75 -9.10 4.21 -12.02
CA ASN A 75 -9.84 4.60 -13.23
C ASN A 75 -8.92 5.15 -14.32
N TYR A 76 -7.95 5.98 -13.95
CA TYR A 76 -6.95 6.49 -14.88
C TYR A 76 -6.10 5.36 -15.50
N VAL A 77 -5.59 4.45 -14.66
CA VAL A 77 -4.82 3.29 -15.13
C VAL A 77 -5.65 2.44 -16.08
N LEU A 78 -6.89 2.07 -15.71
CA LEU A 78 -7.75 1.24 -16.55
C LEU A 78 -8.11 1.90 -17.89
N ALA A 79 -8.24 3.23 -17.91
CA ALA A 79 -8.52 3.98 -19.13
C ALA A 79 -7.34 4.06 -20.10
N GLN A 80 -6.10 3.94 -19.61
CA GLN A 80 -4.88 4.16 -20.40
C GLN A 80 -4.05 2.89 -20.63
N ILE A 81 -4.24 1.85 -19.81
CA ILE A 81 -3.44 0.61 -19.86
C ILE A 81 -3.54 -0.12 -21.20
N GLY A 82 -4.66 0.02 -21.92
CA GLY A 82 -4.84 -0.58 -23.25
C GLY A 82 -3.93 0.03 -24.33
N GLU A 83 -3.45 1.26 -24.12
CA GLU A 83 -2.57 1.98 -25.07
C GLU A 83 -1.08 1.90 -24.66
N ALA A 84 -0.79 1.34 -23.48
CA ALA A 84 0.54 1.19 -22.93
C ALA A 84 1.24 -0.07 -23.49
N ASP A 85 1.76 0.04 -24.70
CA ASP A 85 2.50 -1.01 -25.42
C ASP A 85 4.01 -1.02 -25.14
N SER A 86 4.55 0.03 -24.51
CA SER A 86 5.96 0.15 -24.13
C SER A 86 6.16 0.21 -22.62
N LEU A 87 7.38 -0.11 -22.18
CA LEU A 87 7.76 -0.01 -20.77
C LEU A 87 7.62 1.44 -20.28
N GLU A 88 8.05 2.43 -21.07
CA GLU A 88 7.94 3.84 -20.66
C GLU A 88 6.49 4.27 -20.47
N LYS A 89 5.57 3.80 -21.32
CA LYS A 89 4.15 4.09 -21.18
C LYS A 89 3.55 3.42 -19.93
N LEU A 90 3.97 2.20 -19.60
CA LEU A 90 3.55 1.54 -18.37
C LEU A 90 4.11 2.26 -17.13
N GLU A 91 5.36 2.69 -17.17
CA GLU A 91 5.98 3.46 -16.09
C GLU A 91 5.30 4.83 -15.91
N ALA A 92 4.81 5.45 -16.99
CA ALA A 92 4.02 6.68 -16.91
C ALA A 92 2.68 6.50 -16.16
N LEU A 93 2.17 5.27 -16.05
CA LEU A 93 0.96 4.96 -15.27
C LEU A 93 1.23 4.75 -13.77
N LEU A 94 2.49 4.81 -13.32
CA LEU A 94 2.83 4.63 -11.92
C LEU A 94 2.36 5.82 -11.07
N PRO A 95 2.05 5.63 -9.78
CA PRO A 95 1.40 6.65 -8.94
C PRO A 95 2.14 7.98 -8.81
N TRP A 96 3.46 8.02 -9.04
CA TRP A 96 4.26 9.25 -8.99
C TRP A 96 4.39 9.97 -10.33
N ASN A 97 3.93 9.35 -11.43
CA ASN A 97 4.02 9.90 -12.79
C ASN A 97 2.68 10.36 -13.35
N VAL A 98 1.56 9.95 -12.74
CA VAL A 98 0.23 10.29 -13.24
C VAL A 98 -0.10 11.78 -13.01
N PRO A 99 -0.77 12.44 -13.96
CA PRO A 99 -1.18 13.84 -13.85
C PRO A 99 -2.48 13.97 -13.03
N LEU A 100 -2.51 13.38 -11.83
CA LEU A 100 -3.64 13.46 -10.92
C LEU A 100 -3.31 14.40 -9.76
N GLU A 101 -4.28 15.23 -9.38
CA GLU A 101 -4.12 16.16 -8.26
C GLU A 101 -4.06 15.37 -6.93
N PRO A 102 -3.03 15.59 -6.10
CA PRO A 102 -2.97 15.00 -4.78
C PRO A 102 -4.14 15.45 -3.90
N ILE A 103 -4.69 14.54 -3.12
CA ILE A 103 -5.69 14.86 -2.12
C ILE A 103 -5.03 15.75 -1.05
N ALA A 104 -5.59 16.94 -0.83
CA ALA A 104 -5.23 17.74 0.32
C ALA A 104 -5.50 16.94 1.61
N LYS A 105 -4.44 16.57 2.33
CA LYS A 105 -4.56 15.96 3.66
C LYS A 105 -5.35 16.93 4.54
N LYS A 106 -6.58 16.59 4.90
CA LYS A 106 -7.25 17.23 6.03
C LYS A 106 -6.45 16.85 7.27
N VAL A 107 -5.51 17.72 7.65
CA VAL A 107 -4.84 17.61 8.94
C VAL A 107 -5.95 17.70 9.97
N ALA A 108 -6.20 16.60 10.70
CA ALA A 108 -7.02 16.67 11.90
C ALA A 108 -6.28 17.63 12.83
N GLN A 109 -6.75 18.88 12.91
CA GLN A 109 -6.30 19.81 13.93
C GLN A 109 -6.66 19.15 15.25
N TYR A 110 -5.65 18.62 15.96
CA TYR A 110 -5.79 18.39 17.39
C TYR A 110 -5.99 19.76 17.98
N ASN A 111 -7.26 20.11 18.23
CA ASN A 111 -7.57 21.25 19.08
C ASN A 111 -6.94 20.95 20.43
N GLU A 112 -5.83 21.61 20.74
CA GLU A 112 -5.33 21.75 22.11
C GLU A 112 -6.38 22.55 22.89
N GLY A 113 -7.44 21.85 23.29
CA GLY A 113 -8.51 22.37 24.11
C GLY A 113 -8.13 22.23 25.57
N LYS A 114 -7.67 23.37 26.13
CA LYS A 114 -7.79 23.84 27.53
C LYS A 114 -7.68 22.83 28.67
#